data_AF-A0A1W7M6K4-F1
#
_entry.id   AF-A0A1W7M6K4-F1
#
_cell.length_a   1.000
_cell.length_b   1.000
_cell.length_c   1.000
_cell.angle_alpha   90.00
_cell.angle_beta   90.00
_cell.angle_gamma   90.00
#
_symmetry.space_group_name_H-M   'P 1'
#
loop_
_entity.id
_entity.type
_entity.pdbx_description
1 polymer ?
#
loop_
_entity_poly.entity_id
_entity_poly.type
_entity_poly.pdbx_seq_one_letter_code
_entity_poly.pdbx_strand_id
1 'polypeptide(L)'
;MPSVRYAEGLMVARGGRAYAPHCTGEERDAYDRGFAEGGGDPGDIFDAARRALRVAVARQTPAEPALARPLPSTWPKPDDARRPTPWSRRLIILGAAEAGLASGEADCPMVLPTLLAREGAADTIILIVAGGVLVDRESCVTASTWPPPPADLPALLADRDVDDILVAAQGADLAVIDAHASLLPLARHQERLRHTAALQRAQFALWLDRGLCAGESRAAGHIRWGKVNRGLVARLGELTATYTGKDAQGHRIAITLTATGTPAAGYVACDGAELAPAVFVSRRKAVRGAMEGALRRFAGAIRLPASTR
;
A
#
# COMPACT_ATOMS: atom_id res chain seq x y z
N MET A 1 4.11 60.64 15.00
CA MET A 1 2.68 60.93 15.18
C MET A 1 2.00 59.79 15.92
N PRO A 2 1.34 60.05 17.06
CA PRO A 2 0.71 59.00 17.89
C PRO A 2 -0.34 58.14 17.15
N SER A 3 -1.14 58.73 16.25
CA SER A 3 -2.15 58.02 15.47
C SER A 3 -1.56 56.93 14.55
N VAL A 4 -0.40 57.17 13.96
CA VAL A 4 0.31 56.20 13.11
C VAL A 4 0.80 55.02 13.95
N ARG A 5 1.30 55.30 15.17
CA ARG A 5 1.80 54.27 16.09
C ARG A 5 0.69 53.40 16.65
N TYR A 6 -0.46 53.99 16.93
CA TYR A 6 -1.67 53.24 17.25
C TYR A 6 -2.08 52.27 16.13
N ALA A 7 -2.16 52.75 14.88
CA ALA A 7 -2.51 51.91 13.74
C ALA A 7 -1.47 50.79 13.51
N GLU A 8 -0.19 51.09 13.73
CA GLU A 8 0.89 50.12 13.66
C GLU A 8 0.73 49.00 14.70
N GLY A 9 0.50 49.35 15.97
CA GLY A 9 0.25 48.37 17.05
C GLY A 9 -0.93 47.46 16.72
N LEU A 10 -2.03 48.04 16.22
CA LEU A 10 -3.22 47.31 15.80
C LEU A 10 -2.93 46.31 14.66
N MET A 11 -2.15 46.71 13.66
CA MET A 11 -1.74 45.84 12.55
C MET A 11 -0.77 44.73 12.99
N VAL A 12 0.13 45.01 13.93
CA VAL A 12 1.06 44.00 14.47
C VAL A 12 0.27 42.94 15.25
N ALA A 13 -0.66 43.36 16.11
CA ALA A 13 -1.51 42.47 16.89
C ALA A 13 -2.37 41.58 15.98
N ARG A 14 -3.14 42.19 15.07
CA ARG A 14 -4.02 41.48 14.11
C ARG A 14 -3.26 40.63 13.10
N GLY A 15 -2.01 40.98 12.79
CA GLY A 15 -1.16 40.22 11.88
C GLY A 15 -0.46 39.02 12.53
N GLY A 16 -0.65 38.78 13.83
CA GLY A 16 0.03 37.69 14.54
C GLY A 16 1.54 37.89 14.69
N ARG A 17 2.03 39.13 14.63
CA ARG A 17 3.45 39.44 14.75
C ARG A 17 3.85 39.69 16.20
N ALA A 18 5.14 39.51 16.50
CA ALA A 18 5.71 39.74 17.82
C ALA A 18 5.62 41.23 18.22
N TYR A 19 5.48 41.47 19.51
CA TYR A 19 5.51 42.81 20.08
C TYR A 19 6.94 43.38 20.02
N ALA A 20 7.15 44.42 19.21
CA ALA A 20 8.47 45.03 19.01
C ALA A 20 8.39 46.54 18.71
N PRO A 21 8.06 47.38 19.71
CA PRO A 21 7.85 48.80 19.46
C PRO A 21 9.19 49.53 19.46
N HIS A 22 9.41 50.37 18.46
CA HIS A 22 10.66 51.11 18.25
C HIS A 22 10.49 52.63 18.47
N CYS A 23 9.52 53.01 19.30
CA CYS A 23 9.21 54.39 19.69
C CYS A 23 9.15 54.52 21.22
N THR A 24 9.17 55.76 21.72
CA THR A 24 9.20 56.11 23.15
C THR A 24 8.18 57.20 23.48
N GLY A 25 7.86 57.38 24.77
CA GLY A 25 6.91 58.41 25.23
C GLY A 25 5.49 58.19 24.70
N GLU A 26 4.77 59.28 24.37
CA GLU A 26 3.38 59.23 23.92
C GLU A 26 3.15 58.36 22.67
N GLU A 27 4.17 58.21 21.83
CA GLU A 27 4.14 57.33 20.67
C GLU A 27 4.11 55.85 21.05
N ARG A 28 4.83 55.48 22.13
CA ARG A 28 4.82 54.13 22.69
C ARG A 28 3.46 53.83 23.32
N ASP A 29 2.90 54.77 24.08
CA ASP A 29 1.59 54.60 24.69
C ASP A 29 0.48 54.44 23.64
N ALA A 30 0.61 55.12 22.51
CA ALA A 30 -0.30 54.94 21.38
C ALA A 30 -0.14 53.56 20.72
N TYR A 31 1.10 53.10 20.50
CA TYR A 31 1.37 51.74 20.01
C TYR A 31 0.80 50.66 20.93
N ASP A 32 1.04 50.80 22.24
CA ASP A 32 0.64 49.81 23.25
C ASP A 32 -0.89 49.70 23.34
N ARG A 33 -1.60 50.83 23.28
CA ARG A 33 -3.07 50.85 23.15
C ARG A 33 -3.53 50.13 21.89
N GLY A 34 -2.95 50.46 20.74
CA GLY A 34 -3.32 49.81 19.47
C GLY A 34 -3.06 48.30 19.48
N PHE A 35 -1.96 47.87 20.09
CA PHE A 35 -1.60 46.46 20.22
C PHE A 35 -2.56 45.70 21.14
N ALA A 36 -2.90 46.27 22.30
CA ALA A 36 -3.86 45.70 23.24
C ALA A 36 -5.28 45.62 22.65
N GLU A 37 -5.75 46.68 22.00
CA GLU A 37 -7.06 46.71 21.33
C GLU A 37 -7.11 45.77 20.11
N GLY A 38 -5.96 45.47 19.51
CA GLY A 38 -5.81 44.42 18.50
C GLY A 38 -5.83 42.99 19.06
N GLY A 39 -5.98 42.83 20.38
CA GLY A 39 -6.05 41.56 21.08
C GLY A 39 -4.69 40.93 21.39
N GLY A 40 -3.61 41.72 21.37
CA GLY A 40 -2.28 41.27 21.79
C GLY A 40 -2.02 41.50 23.28
N ASP A 41 -1.24 40.60 23.87
CA ASP A 41 -0.80 40.64 25.27
C ASP A 41 0.73 40.57 25.35
N PRO A 42 1.44 41.68 25.66
CA PRO A 42 2.89 41.68 25.80
C PRO A 42 3.42 40.84 26.97
N GLY A 43 2.57 40.54 27.97
CA GLY A 43 2.93 39.76 29.14
C GLY A 43 2.93 38.25 28.90
N ASP A 44 2.30 37.80 27.81
CA ASP A 44 2.26 36.39 27.42
C ASP A 44 3.33 36.06 26.37
N ILE A 45 4.30 35.23 26.77
CA ILE A 45 5.41 34.80 25.91
C ILE A 45 4.95 34.01 24.66
N PHE A 46 3.73 33.45 24.66
CA PHE A 46 3.16 32.72 23.53
C PHE A 46 2.13 33.52 22.73
N ASP A 47 1.88 34.79 23.08
CA ASP A 47 0.82 35.62 22.49
C ASP A 47 0.98 35.74 20.97
N ALA A 48 2.20 36.03 20.52
CA ALA A 48 2.53 36.12 19.10
C ALA A 48 2.24 34.80 18.35
N ALA A 49 2.62 33.66 18.93
CA ALA A 49 2.37 32.35 18.33
C ALA A 49 0.86 32.03 18.24
N ARG A 50 0.10 32.32 19.31
CA ARG A 50 -1.36 32.11 19.32
C ARG A 50 -2.07 32.99 18.30
N ARG A 51 -1.69 34.26 18.19
CA ARG A 51 -2.25 35.18 17.18
C ARG A 51 -1.83 34.79 15.77
N ALA A 52 -0.57 34.41 15.54
CA ALA A 52 -0.11 33.89 14.25
C ALA A 52 -0.91 32.66 13.81
N LEU A 53 -1.19 31.74 14.73
CA LEU A 53 -2.00 30.56 14.45
C LEU A 53 -3.44 30.94 14.06
N ARG A 54 -4.09 31.85 14.81
CA ARG A 54 -5.44 32.33 14.48
C ARG A 54 -5.50 32.98 13.10
N VAL A 55 -4.49 33.78 12.75
CA VAL A 55 -4.38 34.41 11.42
C VAL A 55 -4.13 33.36 10.33
N ALA A 56 -3.28 32.36 10.58
CA ALA A 56 -3.02 31.28 9.64
C ALA A 56 -4.27 30.44 9.39
N VAL A 57 -5.05 30.11 10.43
CA VAL A 57 -6.32 29.38 10.32
C VAL A 57 -7.34 30.19 9.52
N ALA A 58 -7.46 31.51 9.75
CA ALA A 58 -8.38 32.36 8.99
C ALA A 58 -7.98 32.54 7.50
N ARG A 59 -6.70 32.33 7.16
CA ARG A 59 -6.18 32.36 5.78
C ARG A 59 -6.29 31.02 5.04
N GLN A 60 -6.76 29.97 5.70
CA GLN A 60 -7.12 28.72 5.02
C GLN A 60 -8.45 28.92 4.31
N THR A 61 -8.41 29.58 3.15
CA THR A 61 -9.35 29.27 2.07
C THR A 61 -9.26 27.76 1.85
N PRO A 62 -10.36 27.00 1.68
CA PRO A 62 -10.26 25.60 1.33
C PRO A 62 -9.44 25.52 0.04
N ALA A 63 -8.20 25.06 0.14
CA ALA A 63 -7.39 24.80 -1.02
C ALA A 63 -8.15 23.73 -1.81
N GLU A 64 -8.40 23.96 -3.10
CA GLU A 64 -8.76 22.87 -3.99
C GLU A 64 -7.75 21.74 -3.76
N PRO A 65 -8.18 20.49 -3.55
CA PRO A 65 -7.27 19.42 -3.24
C PRO A 65 -6.30 19.29 -4.39
N ALA A 66 -5.05 19.70 -4.15
CA ALA A 66 -3.97 19.49 -5.08
C ALA A 66 -3.97 18.02 -5.51
N LEU A 67 -3.79 17.78 -6.81
CA LEU A 67 -3.51 16.49 -7.44
C LEU A 67 -2.21 15.88 -6.88
N ALA A 68 -2.18 15.56 -5.60
CA ALA A 68 -1.01 15.03 -4.89
C ALA A 68 -0.96 13.49 -4.96
N ARG A 69 -1.99 12.85 -5.52
CA ARG A 69 -2.09 11.39 -5.65
C ARG A 69 -2.03 11.01 -7.13
N PRO A 70 -1.13 10.11 -7.54
CA PRO A 70 -1.14 9.60 -8.90
C PRO A 70 -2.47 8.91 -9.16
N LEU A 71 -3.09 9.20 -10.31
CA LEU A 71 -4.35 8.58 -10.71
C LEU A 71 -4.15 7.06 -10.89
N PRO A 72 -5.15 6.24 -10.54
CA PRO A 72 -5.16 4.80 -10.79
C PRO A 72 -4.67 4.39 -12.19
N SER A 73 -5.06 5.12 -13.23
CA SER A 73 -4.59 4.88 -14.61
C SER A 73 -3.07 4.95 -14.80
N THR A 74 -2.38 5.74 -13.97
CA THR A 74 -0.93 5.95 -14.01
C THR A 74 -0.14 4.96 -13.15
N TRP A 75 -0.81 4.18 -12.29
CA TRP A 75 -0.14 3.25 -11.39
C TRP A 75 0.72 2.21 -12.14
N PRO A 76 1.83 1.77 -11.53
CA PRO A 76 2.72 0.77 -12.12
C PRO A 76 2.02 -0.60 -12.22
N LYS A 77 2.58 -1.47 -13.06
CA LYS A 77 2.16 -2.88 -13.10
C LYS A 77 2.70 -3.64 -11.87
N PRO A 78 2.05 -4.73 -11.44
CA PRO A 78 2.59 -5.63 -10.44
C PRO A 78 4.01 -6.12 -10.75
N ASP A 79 4.85 -6.15 -9.72
CA ASP A 79 6.21 -6.68 -9.76
C ASP A 79 6.53 -7.61 -8.57
N ASP A 80 7.67 -8.29 -8.63
CA ASP A 80 8.17 -9.22 -7.61
C ASP A 80 9.02 -8.55 -6.51
N ALA A 81 9.22 -7.23 -6.61
CA ALA A 81 10.03 -6.44 -5.68
C ALA A 81 9.22 -5.97 -4.46
N ARG A 82 7.90 -5.81 -4.59
CA ARG A 82 7.05 -5.42 -3.45
C ARG A 82 6.99 -6.50 -2.37
N ARG A 83 6.79 -6.05 -1.12
CA ARG A 83 6.63 -6.92 0.03
C ARG A 83 5.33 -7.70 -0.06
N PRO A 84 5.33 -9.01 0.29
CA PRO A 84 4.09 -9.73 0.55
C PRO A 84 3.25 -9.03 1.63
N THR A 85 1.94 -9.02 1.44
CA THR A 85 0.97 -8.29 2.28
C THR A 85 -0.13 -9.26 2.75
N PRO A 86 -0.56 -9.21 4.02
CA PRO A 86 -1.69 -10.00 4.53
C PRO A 86 -2.94 -9.76 3.70
N TRP A 87 -3.68 -10.81 3.34
CA TRP A 87 -4.92 -10.69 2.54
C TRP A 87 -5.92 -9.68 3.12
N SER A 88 -6.04 -9.60 4.45
CA SER A 88 -6.88 -8.66 5.18
C SER A 88 -6.53 -7.18 5.00
N ARG A 89 -5.33 -6.87 4.49
CA ARG A 89 -4.83 -5.52 4.23
C ARG A 89 -4.78 -5.19 2.73
N ARG A 90 -5.43 -6.02 1.90
CA ARG A 90 -5.44 -5.87 0.44
C ARG A 90 -6.80 -5.43 -0.05
N LEU A 91 -6.78 -4.55 -1.05
CA LEU A 91 -7.93 -4.07 -1.77
C LEU A 91 -7.74 -4.38 -3.26
N ILE A 92 -8.77 -4.91 -3.90
CA ILE A 92 -8.82 -5.04 -5.35
C ILE A 92 -10.06 -4.33 -5.89
N ILE A 93 -9.88 -3.59 -6.98
CA ILE A 93 -10.95 -2.88 -7.68
C ILE A 93 -11.05 -3.47 -9.08
N LEU A 94 -12.21 -4.00 -9.44
CA LEU A 94 -12.46 -4.72 -10.67
C LEU A 94 -13.37 -3.92 -11.61
N GLY A 95 -13.03 -3.89 -12.90
CA GLY A 95 -13.99 -3.53 -13.94
C GLY A 95 -15.07 -4.61 -14.08
N ALA A 96 -16.17 -4.26 -14.74
CA ALA A 96 -17.28 -5.18 -14.98
C ALA A 96 -16.82 -6.44 -15.74
N ALA A 97 -15.90 -6.28 -16.68
CA ALA A 97 -15.35 -7.39 -17.47
C ALA A 97 -14.45 -8.31 -16.62
N GLU A 98 -13.53 -7.75 -15.83
CA GLU A 98 -12.64 -8.51 -14.94
C GLU A 98 -13.39 -9.19 -13.78
N ALA A 99 -14.54 -8.64 -13.39
CA ALA A 99 -15.47 -9.24 -12.44
C ALA A 99 -16.36 -10.34 -13.07
N GLY A 100 -16.40 -10.45 -14.40
CA GLY A 100 -17.26 -11.40 -15.13
C GLY A 100 -18.73 -10.99 -15.23
N LEU A 101 -19.02 -9.69 -15.06
CA LEU A 101 -20.37 -9.11 -15.13
C LEU A 101 -20.71 -8.54 -16.52
N ALA A 102 -19.71 -8.30 -17.37
CA ALA A 102 -19.94 -7.82 -18.74
C ALA A 102 -20.38 -8.97 -19.66
N SER A 103 -21.43 -8.76 -20.43
CA SER A 103 -21.88 -9.68 -21.47
C SER A 103 -21.08 -9.44 -22.77
N GLY A 104 -19.89 -10.04 -22.90
CA GLY A 104 -19.10 -9.95 -24.14
C GLY A 104 -17.58 -10.17 -23.97
N GLU A 105 -17.01 -10.85 -24.96
CA GLU A 105 -15.59 -11.23 -25.19
C GLU A 105 -14.85 -12.05 -24.11
N ALA A 106 -14.49 -13.28 -24.49
CA ALA A 106 -13.75 -14.28 -23.72
C ALA A 106 -12.27 -13.93 -23.44
N ASP A 107 -11.80 -12.76 -23.88
CA ASP A 107 -10.39 -12.36 -23.77
C ASP A 107 -10.08 -11.53 -22.53
N CYS A 108 -11.05 -11.25 -21.66
CA CYS A 108 -10.78 -10.62 -20.37
C CYS A 108 -10.21 -11.64 -19.36
N PRO A 109 -9.19 -11.27 -18.56
CA PRO A 109 -8.71 -12.15 -17.50
C PRO A 109 -9.85 -12.41 -16.51
N MET A 110 -10.13 -13.68 -16.22
CA MET A 110 -11.05 -14.09 -15.15
C MET A 110 -10.42 -13.79 -13.78
N VAL A 111 -10.33 -12.51 -13.42
CA VAL A 111 -9.63 -12.03 -12.22
C VAL A 111 -10.38 -12.47 -10.98
N LEU A 112 -11.69 -12.18 -10.90
CA LEU A 112 -12.49 -12.51 -9.71
C LEU A 112 -12.53 -14.01 -9.41
N PRO A 113 -12.85 -14.92 -10.35
CA PRO A 113 -12.84 -16.36 -10.05
C PRO A 113 -11.46 -16.87 -9.64
N THR A 114 -10.40 -16.37 -10.27
CA THR A 114 -9.02 -16.75 -9.93
C THR A 114 -8.60 -16.24 -8.55
N LEU A 115 -9.08 -15.05 -8.13
CA LEU A 115 -8.89 -14.54 -6.77
C LEU A 115 -9.56 -15.45 -5.75
N LEU A 116 -10.84 -15.76 -5.96
CA LEU A 116 -11.65 -16.53 -5.01
C LEU A 116 -11.18 -17.97 -4.85
N ALA A 117 -10.45 -18.51 -5.83
CA ALA A 117 -9.81 -19.81 -5.74
C ALA A 117 -8.55 -19.81 -4.83
N ARG A 118 -8.06 -18.64 -4.39
CA ARG A 118 -6.90 -18.54 -3.49
C ARG A 118 -7.32 -18.61 -2.03
N GLU A 119 -6.56 -19.38 -1.27
CA GLU A 119 -6.68 -19.43 0.19
C GLU A 119 -6.42 -18.04 0.80
N GLY A 120 -7.26 -17.64 1.75
CA GLY A 120 -7.20 -16.33 2.40
C GLY A 120 -7.80 -15.17 1.58
N ALA A 121 -8.16 -15.38 0.31
CA ALA A 121 -8.72 -14.32 -0.52
C ALA A 121 -10.08 -13.78 -0.03
N ALA A 122 -10.78 -14.54 0.82
CA ALA A 122 -12.02 -14.08 1.46
C ALA A 122 -11.81 -12.85 2.35
N ASP A 123 -10.60 -12.64 2.89
CA ASP A 123 -10.29 -11.48 3.72
C ASP A 123 -9.95 -10.22 2.90
N THR A 124 -9.84 -10.36 1.57
CA THR A 124 -9.53 -9.24 0.66
C THR A 124 -10.77 -8.39 0.44
N ILE A 125 -10.60 -7.07 0.48
CA ILE A 125 -11.67 -6.13 0.12
C ILE A 125 -11.81 -6.12 -1.40
N ILE A 126 -13.00 -6.34 -1.93
CA ILE A 126 -13.26 -6.41 -3.37
C ILE A 126 -14.29 -5.36 -3.73
N LEU A 127 -13.89 -4.40 -4.55
CA LEU A 127 -14.79 -3.41 -5.12
C LEU A 127 -14.97 -3.69 -6.62
N ILE A 128 -16.15 -3.46 -7.14
CA ILE A 128 -16.53 -3.74 -8.53
C ILE A 128 -17.12 -2.47 -9.16
N VAL A 129 -16.73 -2.15 -10.39
CA VAL A 129 -17.36 -1.10 -11.18
C VAL A 129 -18.60 -1.68 -11.86
N ALA A 130 -19.79 -1.24 -11.45
CA ALA A 130 -21.08 -1.64 -11.99
C ALA A 130 -21.87 -0.41 -12.45
N GLY A 131 -22.24 -0.37 -13.73
CA GLY A 131 -23.06 0.73 -14.28
C GLY A 131 -22.40 2.11 -14.19
N GLY A 132 -21.06 2.17 -14.22
CA GLY A 132 -20.31 3.44 -14.12
C GLY A 132 -20.01 3.87 -12.69
N VAL A 133 -20.18 3.00 -11.71
CA VAL A 133 -19.95 3.35 -10.31
C VAL A 133 -19.33 2.18 -9.51
N LEU A 134 -18.55 2.49 -8.48
CA LEU A 134 -17.71 1.54 -7.75
C LEU A 134 -18.39 1.03 -6.48
N VAL A 135 -18.87 -0.21 -6.46
CA VAL A 135 -19.61 -0.86 -5.37
C VAL A 135 -18.76 -1.88 -4.61
N ASP A 136 -19.10 -2.17 -3.35
CA ASP A 136 -18.60 -3.36 -2.68
C ASP A 136 -19.19 -4.65 -3.29
N ARG A 137 -18.38 -5.71 -3.35
CA ARG A 137 -18.78 -6.99 -3.93
C ARG A 137 -20.03 -7.57 -3.27
N GLU A 138 -20.18 -7.48 -1.95
CA GLU A 138 -21.36 -8.03 -1.26
C GLU A 138 -22.62 -7.25 -1.61
N SER A 139 -22.49 -5.93 -1.78
CA SER A 139 -23.56 -5.02 -2.19
C SER A 139 -23.94 -5.15 -3.68
N CYS A 140 -23.03 -5.67 -4.51
CA CYS A 140 -23.19 -5.82 -5.94
C CYS A 140 -24.32 -6.83 -6.34
N VAL A 141 -24.84 -7.62 -5.38
CA VAL A 141 -25.95 -8.57 -5.57
C VAL A 141 -27.31 -7.85 -5.63
N THR A 142 -27.42 -6.61 -5.16
CA THR A 142 -28.66 -5.81 -5.14
C THR A 142 -28.47 -4.47 -5.83
N ALA A 143 -28.14 -4.51 -7.13
CA ALA A 143 -28.02 -3.30 -7.95
C ALA A 143 -29.40 -2.70 -8.27
N SER A 144 -29.93 -1.85 -7.40
CA SER A 144 -31.05 -0.97 -7.76
C SER A 144 -30.99 0.45 -7.18
N THR A 145 -30.05 0.78 -6.30
CA THR A 145 -29.87 2.15 -5.77
C THR A 145 -28.40 2.43 -5.47
N TRP A 146 -27.72 3.09 -6.40
CA TRP A 146 -26.33 3.51 -6.27
C TRP A 146 -26.11 4.75 -7.16
N PRO A 147 -25.27 5.76 -6.82
CA PRO A 147 -24.19 5.79 -5.84
C PRO A 147 -24.67 5.78 -4.39
N PRO A 148 -23.85 5.29 -3.45
CA PRO A 148 -24.04 5.60 -2.07
C PRO A 148 -23.69 7.07 -1.94
N PRO A 149 -24.14 7.72 -0.89
CA PRO A 149 -23.51 8.96 -0.49
C PRO A 149 -21.97 8.77 -0.43
N PRO A 150 -21.16 9.76 -0.86
CA PRO A 150 -19.70 9.75 -0.78
C PRO A 150 -19.12 9.43 0.61
N ALA A 151 -19.95 9.42 1.64
CA ALA A 151 -19.62 9.02 3.01
C ALA A 151 -19.45 7.50 3.18
N ASP A 152 -20.08 6.66 2.36
CA ASP A 152 -20.17 5.22 2.65
C ASP A 152 -18.92 4.44 2.21
N LEU A 153 -18.24 4.84 1.13
CA LEU A 153 -16.98 4.20 0.73
C LEU A 153 -15.84 4.51 1.72
N PRO A 154 -15.63 5.78 2.14
CA PRO A 154 -14.77 6.08 3.27
C PRO A 154 -15.17 5.34 4.53
N ALA A 155 -16.47 5.20 4.85
CA ALA A 155 -16.92 4.43 6.01
C ALA A 155 -16.60 2.93 5.90
N LEU A 156 -16.81 2.33 4.72
CA LEU A 156 -16.45 0.93 4.42
C LEU A 156 -14.96 0.66 4.61
N LEU A 157 -14.13 1.67 4.30
CA LEU A 157 -12.67 1.59 4.38
C LEU A 157 -12.09 2.18 5.67
N ALA A 158 -12.89 2.86 6.51
CA ALA A 158 -12.41 3.64 7.66
C ALA A 158 -11.69 2.79 8.70
N ASP A 159 -12.21 1.59 8.96
CA ASP A 159 -11.63 0.63 9.91
C ASP A 159 -10.70 -0.39 9.23
N ARG A 160 -10.37 -0.15 7.96
CA ARG A 160 -9.59 -1.09 7.14
C ARG A 160 -8.21 -0.51 6.84
N ASP A 161 -7.22 -1.21 7.34
CA ASP A 161 -5.81 -0.87 7.18
C ASP A 161 -5.32 -1.41 5.82
N VAL A 162 -5.53 -0.64 4.75
CA VAL A 162 -5.22 -1.05 3.37
C VAL A 162 -3.78 -0.67 3.01
N ASP A 163 -2.93 -1.68 2.77
CA ASP A 163 -1.52 -1.51 2.43
C ASP A 163 -1.20 -1.77 0.95
N ASP A 164 -2.04 -2.55 0.25
CA ASP A 164 -1.82 -2.98 -1.13
C ASP A 164 -3.12 -2.90 -1.94
N ILE A 165 -3.15 -2.03 -2.94
CA ILE A 165 -4.29 -1.81 -3.84
C ILE A 165 -3.93 -2.29 -5.25
N LEU A 166 -4.78 -3.15 -5.82
CA LEU A 166 -4.73 -3.52 -7.23
C LEU A 166 -5.98 -3.02 -7.98
N VAL A 167 -5.76 -2.32 -9.09
CA VAL A 167 -6.83 -2.01 -10.05
C VAL A 167 -6.74 -2.95 -11.26
N ALA A 168 -7.83 -3.67 -11.52
CA ALA A 168 -8.02 -4.52 -12.68
C ALA A 168 -9.25 -4.04 -13.44
N ALA A 169 -9.08 -2.94 -14.18
CA ALA A 169 -10.11 -2.33 -15.02
C ALA A 169 -9.46 -1.64 -16.21
N GLN A 170 -10.18 -1.57 -17.33
CA GLN A 170 -9.76 -0.86 -18.54
C GLN A 170 -10.87 0.09 -19.04
N GLY A 171 -10.52 0.97 -19.97
CA GLY A 171 -11.49 1.82 -20.67
C GLY A 171 -12.38 2.65 -19.74
N ALA A 172 -13.70 2.57 -19.94
CA ALA A 172 -14.70 3.34 -19.19
C ALA A 172 -14.66 3.04 -17.69
N ASP A 173 -14.48 1.77 -17.31
CA ASP A 173 -14.40 1.39 -15.89
C ASP A 173 -13.19 2.01 -15.21
N LEU A 174 -12.05 2.09 -15.90
CA LEU A 174 -10.86 2.78 -15.38
C LEU A 174 -11.09 4.29 -15.23
N ALA A 175 -11.82 4.91 -16.15
CA ALA A 175 -12.14 6.34 -16.07
C ALA A 175 -13.04 6.65 -14.86
N VAL A 176 -13.97 5.74 -14.52
CA VAL A 176 -14.78 5.84 -13.30
C VAL A 176 -13.91 5.79 -12.06
N ILE A 177 -12.95 4.86 -12.00
CA ILE A 177 -12.04 4.73 -10.85
C ILE A 177 -11.17 5.99 -10.71
N ASP A 178 -10.65 6.53 -11.83
CA ASP A 178 -9.87 7.78 -11.82
C ASP A 178 -10.70 8.97 -11.29
N ALA A 179 -11.97 9.08 -11.70
CA ALA A 179 -12.87 10.13 -11.23
C ALA A 179 -13.14 10.07 -9.71
N HIS A 180 -13.02 8.89 -9.11
CA HIS A 180 -13.23 8.66 -7.67
C HIS A 180 -11.92 8.39 -6.90
N ALA A 181 -10.76 8.68 -7.50
CA ALA A 181 -9.46 8.38 -6.92
C ALA A 181 -9.23 9.04 -5.55
N SER A 182 -9.88 10.18 -5.28
CA SER A 182 -9.81 10.88 -4.00
C SER A 182 -10.42 10.10 -2.83
N LEU A 183 -11.34 9.17 -3.12
CA LEU A 183 -11.99 8.33 -2.11
C LEU A 183 -11.15 7.10 -1.72
N LEU A 184 -10.13 6.77 -2.51
CA LEU A 184 -9.28 5.61 -2.26
C LEU A 184 -8.29 5.90 -1.11
N PRO A 185 -8.00 4.91 -0.24
CA PRO A 185 -7.03 5.05 0.82
C PRO A 185 -5.62 5.21 0.22
N LEU A 186 -4.75 5.90 0.95
CA LEU A 186 -3.33 5.91 0.64
C LEU A 186 -2.73 4.58 1.09
N ALA A 187 -2.32 3.77 0.13
CA ALA A 187 -1.69 2.50 0.37
C ALA A 187 -0.20 2.56 0.05
N ARG A 188 0.59 1.73 0.73
CA ARG A 188 2.03 1.59 0.47
C ARG A 188 2.29 1.08 -0.96
N HIS A 189 1.41 0.22 -1.46
CA HIS A 189 1.49 -0.35 -2.79
C HIS A 189 0.19 -0.05 -3.54
N GLN A 190 0.33 0.50 -4.73
CA GLN A 190 -0.77 0.88 -5.61
C GLN A 190 -0.35 0.46 -7.02
N GLU A 191 -1.05 -0.51 -7.59
CA GLU A 191 -0.69 -1.15 -8.84
C GLU A 191 -1.91 -1.33 -9.75
N ARG A 192 -1.67 -1.48 -11.05
CA ARG A 192 -2.72 -1.69 -12.04
C ARG A 192 -2.37 -2.81 -13.00
N LEU A 193 -3.36 -3.61 -13.38
CA LEU A 193 -3.23 -4.53 -14.52
C LEU A 193 -3.25 -3.74 -15.83
N ARG A 194 -2.24 -3.94 -16.67
CA ARG A 194 -2.02 -3.17 -17.89
C ARG A 194 -1.63 -4.07 -19.05
N HIS A 195 -1.78 -3.54 -20.27
CA HIS A 195 -1.45 -4.19 -21.54
C HIS A 195 -2.40 -5.35 -21.89
N THR A 196 -1.91 -6.34 -22.64
CA THR A 196 -2.71 -7.47 -23.15
C THR A 196 -3.19 -8.38 -22.02
N ALA A 197 -4.29 -9.10 -22.24
CA ALA A 197 -4.86 -10.02 -21.24
C ALA A 197 -3.87 -11.10 -20.77
N ALA A 198 -2.99 -11.58 -21.65
CA ALA A 198 -1.92 -12.51 -21.28
C ALA A 198 -0.93 -11.90 -20.28
N LEU A 199 -0.53 -10.64 -20.49
CA LEU A 199 0.34 -9.92 -19.57
C LEU A 199 -0.39 -9.57 -18.27
N GLN A 200 -1.68 -9.22 -18.33
CA GLN A 200 -2.50 -8.98 -17.15
C GLN A 200 -2.64 -10.24 -16.30
N ARG A 201 -2.81 -11.43 -16.89
CA ARG A 201 -2.79 -12.70 -16.14
C ARG A 201 -1.47 -12.94 -15.42
N ALA A 202 -0.34 -12.66 -16.07
CA ALA A 202 0.98 -12.79 -15.45
C ALA A 202 1.19 -11.78 -14.32
N GLN A 203 0.80 -10.52 -14.53
CA GLN A 203 0.82 -9.48 -13.50
C GLN A 203 -0.07 -9.84 -12.31
N PHE A 204 -1.27 -10.35 -12.57
CA PHE A 204 -2.19 -10.76 -11.53
C PHE A 204 -1.65 -11.96 -10.73
N ALA A 205 -1.03 -12.93 -11.40
CA ALA A 205 -0.35 -14.03 -10.71
C ALA A 205 0.74 -13.54 -9.74
N LEU A 206 1.56 -12.55 -10.15
CA LEU A 206 2.54 -11.92 -9.26
C LEU A 206 1.87 -11.28 -8.05
N TRP A 207 0.79 -10.53 -8.27
CA TRP A 207 0.05 -9.92 -7.17
C TRP A 207 -0.55 -10.99 -6.23
N LEU A 208 -1.16 -12.06 -6.75
CA LEU A 208 -1.70 -13.14 -5.94
C LEU A 208 -0.63 -13.84 -5.09
N ASP A 209 0.55 -14.08 -5.64
CA ASP A 209 1.63 -14.78 -4.94
C ASP A 209 2.24 -13.97 -3.77
N ARG A 210 1.96 -12.66 -3.72
CA ARG A 210 2.29 -11.76 -2.60
C ARG A 210 1.24 -11.75 -1.48
N GLY A 211 0.12 -12.45 -1.62
CA GLY A 211 -0.86 -12.59 -0.55
C GLY A 211 -0.33 -13.49 0.57
N LEU A 212 -0.46 -13.04 1.82
CA LEU A 212 -0.10 -13.82 3.01
C LEU A 212 -1.36 -14.25 3.77
N CYS A 213 -1.44 -15.53 4.09
CA CYS A 213 -2.41 -16.03 5.07
C CYS A 213 -1.95 -15.67 6.49
N ALA A 214 -2.89 -15.74 7.44
CA ALA A 214 -2.56 -15.52 8.86
C ALA A 214 -1.47 -16.49 9.33
N GLY A 215 -0.47 -15.97 10.05
CA GLY A 215 0.68 -16.75 10.54
C GLY A 215 1.77 -17.02 9.50
N GLU A 216 1.61 -16.63 8.22
CA GLU A 216 2.66 -16.77 7.22
C GLU A 216 3.66 -15.61 7.22
N SER A 217 4.92 -15.91 6.91
CA SER A 217 5.91 -14.90 6.52
C SER A 217 6.64 -15.33 5.25
N ARG A 218 6.82 -14.37 4.34
CA ARG A 218 7.55 -14.55 3.08
C ARG A 218 8.33 -13.28 2.77
N ALA A 219 9.54 -13.44 2.24
CA ALA A 219 10.34 -12.33 1.74
C ALA A 219 9.94 -11.91 0.32
N ALA A 220 10.15 -10.62 0.07
CA ALA A 220 10.22 -10.05 -1.27
C ALA A 220 11.61 -10.24 -1.90
N GLY A 221 11.70 -9.86 -3.18
CA GLY A 221 12.96 -9.72 -3.88
C GLY A 221 13.03 -10.57 -5.13
N HIS A 222 13.96 -10.16 -5.99
CA HIS A 222 14.19 -10.79 -7.27
C HIS A 222 14.95 -12.12 -7.13
N ILE A 223 14.37 -13.19 -7.67
CA ILE A 223 14.97 -14.51 -7.67
C ILE A 223 15.84 -14.68 -8.92
N ARG A 224 17.14 -14.84 -8.71
CA ARG A 224 18.11 -15.04 -9.80
C ARG A 224 18.15 -16.50 -10.19
N TRP A 225 17.80 -16.79 -11.43
CA TRP A 225 17.82 -18.15 -11.98
C TRP A 225 19.13 -18.47 -12.65
N GLY A 226 19.57 -19.72 -12.50
CA GLY A 226 20.76 -20.25 -13.15
C GLY A 226 20.61 -21.73 -13.49
N LYS A 227 21.53 -22.21 -14.32
CA LYS A 227 21.69 -23.62 -14.64
C LYS A 227 23.11 -24.01 -14.29
N VAL A 228 23.27 -25.09 -13.53
CA VAL A 228 24.58 -25.65 -13.19
C VAL A 228 24.63 -27.05 -13.79
N ASN A 229 25.84 -27.61 -13.99
CA ASN A 229 26.05 -28.94 -14.60
C ASN A 229 25.23 -30.09 -13.95
N ARG A 230 24.65 -29.87 -12.76
CA ARG A 230 23.81 -30.83 -12.02
C ARG A 230 22.32 -30.45 -11.88
N GLY A 231 21.85 -29.33 -12.43
CA GLY A 231 20.42 -29.00 -12.36
C GLY A 231 20.05 -27.51 -12.40
N LEU A 232 18.77 -27.25 -12.12
CA LEU A 232 18.18 -25.91 -11.99
C LEU A 232 18.55 -25.32 -10.63
N VAL A 233 19.00 -24.06 -10.61
CA VAL A 233 19.37 -23.34 -9.40
C VAL A 233 18.67 -21.98 -9.37
N ALA A 234 18.22 -21.57 -8.19
CA ALA A 234 17.63 -20.27 -7.94
C ALA A 234 18.27 -19.65 -6.69
N ARG A 235 18.44 -18.33 -6.69
CA ARG A 235 19.05 -17.60 -5.56
C ARG A 235 18.19 -16.42 -5.14
N LEU A 236 18.07 -16.23 -3.83
CA LEU A 236 17.41 -15.07 -3.21
C LEU A 236 18.24 -14.66 -1.98
N GLY A 237 18.89 -13.49 -2.05
CA GLY A 237 19.79 -13.04 -0.99
C GLY A 237 20.91 -14.04 -0.72
N GLU A 238 21.02 -14.48 0.53
CA GLU A 238 22.00 -15.49 0.96
C GLU A 238 21.58 -16.93 0.67
N LEU A 239 20.34 -17.17 0.20
CA LEU A 239 19.80 -18.52 0.05
C LEU A 239 19.89 -19.00 -1.40
N THR A 240 20.24 -20.28 -1.56
CA THR A 240 20.25 -20.97 -2.84
C THR A 240 19.32 -22.18 -2.77
N ALA A 241 18.38 -22.29 -3.71
CA ALA A 241 17.59 -23.48 -3.95
C ALA A 241 18.17 -24.25 -5.14
N THR A 242 18.38 -25.55 -4.97
CA THR A 242 18.94 -26.43 -6.01
C THR A 242 18.05 -27.65 -6.21
N TYR A 243 17.62 -27.90 -7.44
CA TYR A 243 16.95 -29.14 -7.81
C TYR A 243 17.97 -30.29 -7.91
N THR A 244 17.80 -31.33 -7.10
CA THR A 244 18.77 -32.44 -6.98
C THR A 244 18.33 -33.74 -7.67
N GLY A 245 17.19 -33.73 -8.36
CA GLY A 245 16.66 -34.92 -9.05
C GLY A 245 15.38 -35.48 -8.42
N LYS A 246 14.96 -36.66 -8.90
CA LYS A 246 13.82 -37.41 -8.37
C LYS A 246 14.32 -38.54 -7.47
N ASP A 247 13.72 -38.68 -6.30
CA ASP A 247 13.91 -39.79 -5.37
C ASP A 247 12.57 -40.48 -5.04
N ALA A 248 12.56 -41.34 -4.01
CA ALA A 248 11.37 -42.06 -3.57
C ALA A 248 10.25 -41.16 -3.03
N GLN A 249 10.59 -39.97 -2.51
CA GLN A 249 9.64 -38.99 -1.96
C GLN A 249 9.17 -37.98 -3.01
N GLY A 250 9.91 -37.84 -4.13
CA GLY A 250 9.51 -37.05 -5.28
C GLY A 250 10.68 -36.27 -5.88
N HIS A 251 10.38 -35.15 -6.52
CA HIS A 251 11.40 -34.21 -6.99
C HIS A 251 11.93 -33.41 -5.82
N ARG A 252 13.21 -33.60 -5.49
CA ARG A 252 13.85 -33.00 -4.33
C ARG A 252 14.50 -31.65 -4.67
N ILE A 253 14.27 -30.68 -3.79
CA ILE A 253 14.84 -29.34 -3.81
C ILE A 253 15.60 -29.15 -2.50
N ALA A 254 16.90 -28.86 -2.57
CA ALA A 254 17.73 -28.56 -1.42
C ALA A 254 17.89 -27.03 -1.25
N ILE A 255 17.75 -26.55 -0.02
CA ILE A 255 17.95 -25.14 0.35
C ILE A 255 19.26 -25.02 1.13
N THR A 256 20.18 -24.22 0.61
CA THR A 256 21.51 -24.03 1.17
C THR A 256 21.87 -22.55 1.32
N LEU A 257 22.84 -22.28 2.20
CA LEU A 257 23.48 -20.97 2.27
C LEU A 257 24.43 -20.81 1.09
N THR A 258 24.34 -19.69 0.38
CA THR A 258 25.09 -19.43 -0.86
C THR A 258 26.59 -19.34 -0.60
N ALA A 259 27.00 -18.77 0.53
CA ALA A 259 28.41 -18.57 0.87
C ALA A 259 29.12 -19.88 1.24
N THR A 260 28.44 -20.79 1.95
CA THR A 260 29.05 -21.99 2.52
C THR A 260 28.65 -23.28 1.81
N GLY A 261 27.55 -23.26 1.04
CA GLY A 261 26.95 -24.45 0.43
C GLY A 261 26.29 -25.40 1.43
N THR A 262 26.25 -25.07 2.73
CA THR A 262 25.68 -25.92 3.77
C THR A 262 24.15 -25.84 3.78
N PRO A 263 23.44 -26.88 4.24
CA PRO A 263 22.00 -26.83 4.44
C PRO A 263 21.58 -25.62 5.29
N ALA A 264 20.51 -24.95 4.89
CA ALA A 264 19.95 -23.82 5.63
C ALA A 264 19.18 -24.30 6.88
N ALA A 265 19.90 -24.77 7.91
CA ALA A 265 19.31 -25.23 9.17
C ALA A 265 19.05 -24.07 10.16
N GLY A 266 18.17 -24.27 11.13
CA GLY A 266 17.87 -23.30 12.19
C GLY A 266 16.98 -22.12 11.77
N TYR A 267 16.32 -22.20 10.61
CA TYR A 267 15.31 -21.24 10.19
C TYR A 267 13.94 -21.67 10.73
N VAL A 268 13.21 -20.73 11.33
CA VAL A 268 11.93 -20.97 11.98
C VAL A 268 10.88 -20.03 11.40
N ALA A 269 9.71 -20.58 11.02
CA ALA A 269 8.57 -19.80 10.56
C ALA A 269 7.92 -19.01 11.70
N CYS A 270 7.00 -18.10 11.37
CA CYS A 270 6.35 -17.24 12.36
C CYS A 270 5.48 -18.00 13.37
N ASP A 271 5.01 -19.19 13.01
CA ASP A 271 4.30 -20.12 13.90
C ASP A 271 5.23 -20.91 14.83
N GLY A 272 6.55 -20.69 14.76
CA GLY A 272 7.55 -21.42 15.53
C GLY A 272 7.96 -22.76 14.93
N ALA A 273 7.42 -23.15 13.76
CA ALA A 273 7.79 -24.40 13.10
C ALA A 273 9.18 -24.29 12.42
N GLU A 274 10.05 -25.24 12.70
CA GLU A 274 11.37 -25.32 12.03
C GLU A 274 11.21 -25.67 10.54
N LEU A 275 11.94 -24.96 9.69
CA LEU A 275 11.93 -25.18 8.25
C LEU A 275 12.94 -26.26 7.85
N ALA A 276 12.43 -27.32 7.24
CA ALA A 276 13.29 -28.35 6.65
C ALA A 276 14.05 -27.81 5.42
N PRO A 277 15.39 -27.91 5.36
CA PRO A 277 16.19 -27.44 4.22
C PRO A 277 16.07 -28.34 2.97
N ALA A 278 15.06 -29.21 2.93
CA ALA A 278 14.73 -30.05 1.79
C ALA A 278 13.21 -30.03 1.57
N VAL A 279 12.81 -29.76 0.33
CA VAL A 279 11.40 -29.73 -0.10
C VAL A 279 11.21 -30.75 -1.21
N PHE A 280 10.06 -31.44 -1.19
CA PHE A 280 9.72 -32.47 -2.17
C PHE A 280 8.45 -32.08 -2.91
N VAL A 281 8.45 -32.28 -4.23
CA VAL A 281 7.25 -32.12 -5.06
C VAL A 281 7.00 -33.34 -5.91
N SER A 282 5.74 -33.73 -6.05
CA SER A 282 5.36 -34.92 -6.80
C SER A 282 5.59 -34.80 -8.31
N ARG A 283 5.51 -33.58 -8.86
CA ARG A 283 5.55 -33.33 -10.32
C ARG A 283 6.71 -32.41 -10.70
N ARG A 284 7.46 -32.77 -11.74
CA ARG A 284 8.58 -31.96 -12.26
C ARG A 284 8.18 -30.53 -12.62
N LYS A 285 6.99 -30.32 -13.19
CA LYS A 285 6.49 -28.99 -13.57
C LYS A 285 6.31 -28.03 -12.37
N ALA A 286 6.14 -28.57 -11.17
CA ALA A 286 5.97 -27.78 -9.95
C ALA A 286 7.30 -27.35 -9.32
N VAL A 287 8.44 -27.91 -9.77
CA VAL A 287 9.75 -27.66 -9.17
C VAL A 287 10.09 -26.17 -9.13
N ARG A 288 9.83 -25.45 -10.22
CA ARG A 288 10.17 -24.02 -10.29
C ARG A 288 9.39 -23.20 -9.26
N GLY A 289 8.07 -23.35 -9.20
CA GLY A 289 7.23 -22.67 -8.21
C GLY A 289 7.56 -23.07 -6.77
N ALA A 290 7.91 -24.35 -6.53
CA ALA A 290 8.32 -24.81 -5.22
C ALA A 290 9.68 -24.24 -4.78
N MET A 291 10.63 -24.07 -5.70
CA MET A 291 11.90 -23.39 -5.42
C MET A 291 11.66 -21.92 -5.06
N GLU A 292 10.78 -21.22 -5.78
CA GLU A 292 10.41 -19.83 -5.47
C GLU A 292 9.76 -19.71 -4.09
N GLY A 293 8.74 -20.55 -3.83
CA GLY A 293 8.05 -20.57 -2.54
C GLY A 293 8.98 -20.89 -1.37
N ALA A 294 9.87 -21.88 -1.54
CA ALA A 294 10.84 -22.24 -0.51
C ALA A 294 11.82 -21.09 -0.24
N LEU A 295 12.40 -20.48 -1.28
CA LEU A 295 13.31 -19.34 -1.11
C LEU A 295 12.64 -18.18 -0.37
N ARG A 296 11.41 -17.82 -0.76
CA ARG A 296 10.67 -16.73 -0.10
C ARG A 296 10.32 -17.06 1.34
N ARG A 297 9.95 -18.31 1.64
CA ARG A 297 9.64 -18.77 3.00
C ARG A 297 10.89 -18.72 3.89
N PHE A 298 12.02 -19.26 3.42
CA PHE A 298 13.27 -19.23 4.17
C PHE A 298 13.80 -17.81 4.38
N ALA A 299 13.74 -16.96 3.35
CA ALA A 299 14.18 -15.57 3.45
C ALA A 299 13.30 -14.72 4.37
N GLY A 300 12.03 -15.11 4.58
CA GLY A 300 11.10 -14.47 5.51
C GLY A 300 11.12 -15.07 6.92
N ALA A 301 11.88 -16.14 7.14
CA ALA A 301 11.94 -16.85 8.41
C ALA A 301 12.95 -16.22 9.37
N ILE A 302 12.81 -16.55 10.65
CA ILE A 302 13.74 -16.13 11.70
C ILE A 302 14.87 -17.15 11.77
N ARG A 303 16.11 -16.71 11.69
CA ARG A 303 17.28 -17.57 11.89
C ARG A 303 17.63 -17.59 13.36
N LEU A 304 17.46 -18.74 14.00
CA LEU A 304 17.90 -18.93 15.38
C LEU A 304 19.41 -19.23 15.40
N PRO A 305 20.18 -18.63 16.32
CA PRO A 305 21.54 -19.07 16.55
C PRO A 305 21.52 -20.53 16.98
N ALA A 306 22.48 -21.33 16.49
CA ALA A 306 22.61 -22.71 16.89
C ALA A 306 22.76 -22.76 18.42
N SER A 307 21.72 -23.23 19.11
CA SER A 307 21.79 -23.41 20.55
C SER A 307 22.85 -24.47 20.81
N THR A 308 23.91 -24.09 21.53
CA THR A 308 24.96 -24.99 21.96
C THR A 308 24.31 -25.99 22.92
N ARG A 309 23.93 -27.17 22.40
CA ARG A 309 23.57 -28.33 23.22
C ARG A 309 24.76 -29.26 23.31
#